data_AF-A0A2K1ZWX7-F1
#
_entry.id   AF-A0A2K1ZWX7-F1
#
_cell.length_a   1.000
_cell.length_b   1.000
_cell.length_c   1.000
_cell.angle_alpha   90.00
_cell.angle_beta   90.00
_cell.angle_gamma   90.00
#
_symmetry.space_group_name_H-M   'P 1'
#
loop_
_entity.id
_entity.type
_entity.pdbx_description
1 polymer ?
#
loop_
_entity_poly.entity_id
_entity_poly.type
_entity_poly.pdbx_seq_one_letter_code
_entity_poly.pdbx_strand_id
1 'polypeptide(L)'
;MTEERKKMGRGKIEIKRIENLNSRQVTFSKRRNGLLKKARELSVLCDAEVAVIVFSSTGKLYEFSSTSMEHTLSRYGSGLDLDYNDHPSDDHGAEHSNSAEVNAVKDELSKLRLTCLQMMGQQLDGLSFKELQHLEHQLSAGILSVKDKKEQMLMDQLKKSKMQEQKATLENESLRKQIEELKRGSRPKSAFLELSPLDRRFAVASSKPDSNRKPQEEEDLSDTSLHLGLSSDVCHKRKADKIESVSNDSGSQVASG
;
A
#
# COMPACT_ATOMS: atom_id res chain seq x y z
N MET A 1 -19.39 30.19 -46.51
CA MET A 1 -20.69 29.57 -46.15
C MET A 1 -20.45 28.68 -44.95
N THR A 2 -20.87 29.12 -43.76
CA THR A 2 -20.74 28.36 -42.51
C THR A 2 -21.92 27.42 -42.38
N GLU A 3 -21.69 26.13 -42.62
CA GLU A 3 -22.64 25.05 -42.37
C GLU A 3 -23.03 25.04 -40.89
N GLU A 4 -24.30 25.36 -40.60
CA GLU A 4 -24.91 25.16 -39.29
C GLU A 4 -24.88 23.67 -38.95
N ARG A 5 -24.03 23.28 -37.99
CA ARG A 5 -24.06 21.93 -37.42
C ARG A 5 -25.37 21.72 -36.66
N LYS A 6 -26.38 21.20 -37.36
CA LYS A 6 -27.63 20.72 -36.79
C LYS A 6 -27.32 19.76 -35.63
N LYS A 7 -27.64 20.15 -34.40
CA LYS A 7 -27.51 19.30 -33.21
C LYS A 7 -28.41 18.07 -33.40
N MET A 8 -27.82 16.93 -33.73
CA MET A 8 -28.53 15.65 -33.74
C MET A 8 -29.15 15.40 -32.35
N GLY A 9 -30.46 15.20 -32.30
CA GLY A 9 -31.18 14.89 -31.06
C GLY A 9 -30.80 13.52 -30.49
N ARG A 10 -31.49 13.10 -29.42
CA ARG A 10 -31.28 11.77 -28.81
C ARG A 10 -31.78 10.67 -29.75
N GLY A 11 -30.87 10.02 -30.47
CA GLY A 11 -31.19 8.85 -31.30
C GLY A 11 -31.62 7.64 -30.48
N LYS A 12 -32.62 6.88 -30.98
CA LYS A 12 -33.01 5.58 -30.43
C LYS A 12 -31.88 4.57 -30.68
N ILE A 13 -31.54 3.77 -29.68
CA ILE A 13 -30.56 2.68 -29.80
C ILE A 13 -31.18 1.37 -29.31
N GLU A 14 -30.74 0.24 -29.86
CA GLU A 14 -31.15 -1.09 -29.43
C GLU A 14 -30.61 -1.41 -28.02
N ILE A 15 -31.37 -2.18 -27.23
CA ILE A 15 -30.94 -2.67 -25.91
C ILE A 15 -30.10 -3.93 -26.10
N LYS A 16 -28.85 -3.72 -26.53
CA LYS A 16 -27.79 -4.73 -26.63
C LYS A 16 -26.43 -4.13 -26.28
N ARG A 17 -25.40 -4.96 -26.13
CA ARG A 17 -24.03 -4.48 -25.88
C ARG A 17 -23.58 -3.54 -27.01
N ILE A 18 -23.02 -2.39 -26.66
CA ILE A 18 -22.43 -1.46 -27.65
C ILE A 18 -21.02 -1.95 -27.96
N GLU A 19 -20.78 -2.34 -29.21
CA GLU A 19 -19.48 -2.91 -29.61
C GLU A 19 -18.37 -1.86 -29.66
N ASN A 20 -18.67 -0.68 -30.22
CA ASN A 20 -17.71 0.42 -30.30
C ASN A 20 -17.33 0.93 -28.90
N LEU A 21 -16.04 0.85 -28.55
CA LEU A 21 -15.52 1.20 -27.23
C LEU A 21 -15.78 2.67 -26.84
N ASN A 22 -15.57 3.60 -27.77
CA ASN A 22 -15.74 5.03 -27.51
C ASN A 22 -17.21 5.36 -27.26
N SER A 23 -18.10 4.86 -28.12
CA SER A 23 -19.55 5.00 -27.95
C SER A 23 -20.03 4.35 -26.65
N ARG A 24 -19.48 3.18 -26.29
CA ARG A 24 -19.78 2.49 -25.03
C ARG A 24 -19.34 3.31 -23.82
N GLN A 25 -18.13 3.87 -23.84
CA GLN A 25 -17.60 4.69 -22.73
C GLN A 25 -18.43 5.96 -22.51
N VAL A 26 -18.78 6.67 -23.59
CA VAL A 26 -19.62 7.87 -23.52
C VAL A 26 -21.02 7.50 -23.02
N THR A 27 -21.59 6.40 -23.52
CA THR A 27 -22.92 5.94 -23.10
C THR A 27 -22.94 5.49 -21.65
N PHE A 28 -21.92 4.74 -21.20
CA PHE A 28 -21.74 4.36 -19.80
C PHE A 28 -21.73 5.60 -18.90
N SER A 29 -20.92 6.60 -19.24
CA SER A 29 -20.81 7.83 -18.46
C SER A 29 -22.15 8.56 -18.35
N LYS A 30 -22.89 8.68 -19.46
CA LYS A 30 -24.22 9.33 -19.49
C LYS A 30 -25.28 8.52 -18.74
N ARG A 31 -25.37 7.21 -18.96
CA ARG A 31 -26.37 6.34 -18.33
C ARG A 31 -26.12 6.17 -16.84
N ARG A 32 -24.87 5.96 -16.43
CA ARG A 32 -24.46 5.91 -15.02
C ARG A 32 -24.88 7.19 -14.31
N ASN A 33 -24.53 8.36 -14.86
CA ASN A 33 -24.92 9.64 -14.25
C ASN A 33 -26.45 9.82 -14.22
N GLY A 34 -27.16 9.39 -15.26
CA GLY A 34 -28.63 9.41 -15.28
C GLY A 34 -29.25 8.51 -14.21
N LEU A 35 -28.71 7.30 -14.03
CA LEU A 35 -29.15 6.35 -13.01
C LEU A 35 -28.94 6.90 -11.60
N LEU A 36 -27.75 7.43 -11.30
CA LEU A 36 -27.44 8.01 -9.98
C LEU A 36 -28.33 9.22 -9.68
N LYS A 37 -28.66 10.04 -10.69
CA LYS A 37 -29.63 11.13 -10.53
C LYS A 37 -31.02 10.61 -10.20
N LYS A 38 -31.49 9.58 -10.91
CA LYS A 38 -32.81 8.99 -10.66
C LYS A 38 -32.90 8.33 -9.29
N ALA A 39 -31.85 7.63 -8.85
CA ALA A 39 -31.77 7.06 -7.50
C ALA A 39 -31.86 8.15 -6.42
N ARG A 40 -31.15 9.27 -6.61
CA ARG A 40 -31.24 10.42 -5.71
C ARG A 40 -32.63 11.04 -5.69
N GLU A 41 -33.22 11.28 -6.87
CA GLU A 41 -34.58 11.82 -6.98
C GLU A 41 -35.58 10.92 -6.25
N LEU A 42 -35.52 9.60 -6.46
CA LEU A 42 -36.39 8.65 -5.78
C LEU A 42 -36.24 8.70 -4.26
N SER A 43 -35.00 8.71 -3.78
CA SER A 43 -34.72 8.80 -2.34
C SER A 43 -35.29 10.07 -1.71
N VAL A 44 -35.11 11.22 -2.36
CA VAL A 44 -35.61 12.50 -1.83
C VAL A 44 -37.13 12.63 -1.94
N LEU A 45 -37.72 12.23 -3.07
CA LEU A 45 -39.15 12.44 -3.33
C LEU A 45 -40.03 11.49 -2.51
N CYS A 46 -39.55 10.29 -2.23
CA CYS A 46 -40.33 9.24 -1.59
C CYS A 46 -39.79 8.83 -0.22
N ASP A 47 -38.78 9.53 0.30
CA ASP A 47 -38.04 9.17 1.53
C ASP A 47 -37.59 7.70 1.54
N ALA A 48 -37.21 7.21 0.36
CA ALA A 48 -36.80 5.82 0.17
C ALA A 48 -35.31 5.65 0.44
N GLU A 49 -34.95 4.59 1.17
CA GLU A 49 -33.56 4.16 1.27
C GLU A 49 -33.15 3.49 -0.06
N VAL A 50 -32.16 4.08 -0.74
CA VAL A 50 -31.73 3.64 -2.08
C VAL A 50 -30.22 3.58 -2.13
N ALA A 51 -29.68 2.44 -2.57
CA ALA A 51 -28.26 2.27 -2.89
C ALA A 51 -28.09 1.81 -4.35
N VAL A 52 -27.06 2.34 -5.03
CA VAL A 52 -26.68 1.97 -6.40
C VAL A 52 -25.18 1.76 -6.44
N ILE A 53 -24.76 0.59 -6.93
CA ILE A 53 -23.36 0.21 -7.12
C ILE A 53 -23.14 -0.11 -8.60
N VAL A 54 -22.14 0.50 -9.23
CA VAL A 54 -21.79 0.28 -10.63
C VAL A 54 -20.28 0.10 -10.79
N PHE A 55 -19.87 -1.06 -11.27
CA PHE A 55 -18.49 -1.30 -11.70
C PHE A 55 -18.38 -1.06 -13.21
N SER A 56 -17.38 -0.27 -13.60
CA SER A 56 -17.01 -0.15 -15.02
C SER A 56 -16.27 -1.39 -15.51
N SER A 57 -16.14 -1.55 -16.83
CA SER A 57 -15.35 -2.64 -17.42
C SER A 57 -13.86 -2.60 -17.06
N THR A 58 -13.37 -1.48 -16.54
CA THR A 58 -12.00 -1.34 -16.02
C THR A 58 -11.90 -1.60 -14.51
N GLY A 59 -12.98 -2.06 -13.87
CA GLY A 59 -13.05 -2.34 -12.44
C GLY A 59 -13.27 -1.12 -11.54
N LYS A 60 -13.33 0.10 -12.10
CA LYS A 60 -13.58 1.31 -11.29
C LYS A 60 -15.01 1.32 -10.74
N LEU A 61 -15.12 1.51 -9.43
CA LEU A 61 -16.37 1.63 -8.67
C LEU A 61 -16.97 3.03 -8.80
N TYR A 62 -18.28 3.08 -8.99
CA TYR A 62 -19.11 4.27 -8.89
C TYR A 62 -20.35 3.92 -8.07
N GLU A 63 -20.65 4.71 -7.06
CA GLU A 63 -21.71 4.39 -6.13
C GLU A 63 -22.50 5.62 -5.67
N PHE A 64 -23.70 5.35 -5.15
CA PHE A 64 -24.56 6.29 -4.45
C PHE A 64 -25.33 5.53 -3.38
N SER A 65 -25.43 6.09 -2.18
CA SER A 65 -26.38 5.68 -1.15
C SER A 65 -27.09 6.93 -0.61
N SER A 66 -28.36 6.78 -0.27
CA SER A 66 -29.14 7.82 0.43
C SER A 66 -28.65 8.07 1.86
N THR A 67 -28.07 7.04 2.50
CA THR A 67 -27.53 7.09 3.86
C THR A 67 -26.07 6.58 3.85
N SER A 68 -25.79 5.46 4.53
CA SER A 68 -24.49 4.78 4.49
C SER A 68 -24.60 3.54 3.62
N MET A 69 -23.63 3.35 2.72
CA MET A 69 -23.57 2.14 1.88
C MET A 69 -23.49 0.87 2.75
N GLU A 70 -22.69 0.90 3.82
CA GLU A 70 -22.56 -0.20 4.76
C GLU A 70 -23.88 -0.53 5.46
N HIS A 71 -24.62 0.50 5.90
CA HIS A 71 -25.92 0.32 6.53
C HIS A 71 -26.94 -0.33 5.58
N THR A 72 -27.05 0.17 4.35
CA THR A 72 -27.98 -0.37 3.36
C THR A 72 -27.63 -1.80 2.98
N LEU A 73 -26.34 -2.12 2.82
CA LEU A 73 -25.88 -3.49 2.54
C LEU A 73 -26.11 -4.43 3.73
N SER A 74 -25.89 -3.95 4.97
CA SER A 74 -26.17 -4.73 6.18
C SER A 74 -27.67 -5.03 6.29
N ARG A 75 -28.53 -4.03 6.07
CA ARG A 75 -29.99 -4.20 6.07
C ARG A 75 -30.45 -5.18 4.99
N TYR A 76 -29.89 -5.10 3.79
CA TYR A 76 -30.16 -6.06 2.72
C TYR A 76 -29.74 -7.49 3.11
N GLY A 77 -28.53 -7.65 3.68
CA GLY A 77 -28.04 -8.94 4.13
C GLY A 77 -28.88 -9.55 5.25
N SER A 78 -29.30 -8.75 6.23
CA SER A 78 -30.17 -9.19 7.33
C SER A 78 -31.62 -9.42 6.90
N GLY A 79 -32.11 -8.69 5.89
CA GLY A 79 -33.46 -8.87 5.34
C GLY A 79 -33.65 -10.22 4.65
N LEU A 80 -32.61 -10.76 4.02
CA LEU A 80 -32.63 -12.11 3.45
C LEU A 80 -32.79 -13.21 4.52
N ASP A 81 -32.32 -12.96 5.75
CA ASP A 81 -32.50 -13.89 6.87
C ASP A 81 -33.91 -13.79 7.50
N LEU A 82 -34.65 -12.70 7.27
CA LEU A 82 -35.99 -12.45 7.84
C LEU A 82 -37.14 -12.84 6.89
N ASP A 83 -36.99 -12.67 5.57
CA ASP A 83 -38.04 -12.98 4.58
C ASP A 83 -38.27 -14.49 4.35
N TYR A 84 -37.42 -15.37 4.90
CA TYR A 84 -37.62 -16.82 4.82
C TYR A 84 -38.59 -17.39 5.88
N ASN A 85 -39.06 -16.58 6.84
CA ASN A 85 -39.84 -17.07 7.98
C ASN A 85 -41.33 -16.67 7.99
N ASP A 86 -41.86 -15.93 7.00
CA ASP A 86 -43.23 -15.41 7.08
C ASP A 86 -44.10 -15.53 5.81
N HIS A 87 -43.88 -16.58 5.01
CA HIS A 87 -44.86 -16.97 3.98
C HIS A 87 -45.35 -18.41 4.16
N PRO A 88 -46.59 -18.63 4.65
CA PRO A 88 -47.29 -19.89 4.48
C PRO A 88 -47.93 -19.88 3.10
N SER A 89 -47.25 -20.38 2.08
CA SER A 89 -47.87 -20.64 0.77
C SER A 89 -47.14 -21.80 0.10
N ASP A 90 -47.89 -22.88 -0.08
CA ASP A 90 -47.52 -24.13 -0.73
C ASP A 90 -46.74 -23.92 -2.04
N ASP A 91 -45.49 -24.41 -2.09
CA ASP A 91 -44.99 -25.17 -3.23
C ASP A 91 -43.81 -26.04 -2.81
N HIS A 92 -43.94 -27.34 -3.04
CA HIS A 92 -42.95 -28.34 -2.68
C HIS A 92 -41.94 -28.56 -3.81
N GLY A 93 -40.66 -28.42 -3.47
CA GLY A 93 -39.63 -29.35 -3.96
C GLY A 93 -38.54 -28.75 -4.84
N ALA A 94 -37.39 -28.43 -4.22
CA ALA A 94 -36.04 -28.78 -4.72
C ALA A 94 -34.86 -28.12 -3.96
N GLU A 95 -35.06 -27.31 -2.90
CA GLU A 95 -33.93 -26.55 -2.31
C GLU A 95 -33.45 -27.02 -0.92
N HIS A 96 -34.00 -28.09 -0.36
CA HIS A 96 -33.56 -28.60 0.94
C HIS A 96 -32.20 -29.32 0.93
N SER A 97 -31.66 -29.71 -0.23
CA SER A 97 -30.40 -30.45 -0.28
C SER A 97 -29.16 -29.56 -0.08
N ASN A 98 -29.21 -28.28 -0.49
CA ASN A 98 -28.04 -27.40 -0.46
C ASN A 98 -27.97 -26.52 0.81
N SER A 99 -29.07 -26.37 1.54
CA SER A 99 -29.10 -25.51 2.74
C SER A 99 -28.23 -26.06 3.87
N ALA A 100 -28.24 -27.38 4.10
CA ALA A 100 -27.42 -28.02 5.14
C ALA A 100 -25.92 -27.91 4.84
N GLU A 101 -25.51 -28.11 3.59
CA GLU A 101 -24.12 -27.96 3.15
C GLU A 101 -23.66 -26.50 3.23
N VAL A 102 -24.51 -25.56 2.79
CA VAL A 102 -24.23 -24.12 2.89
C VAL A 102 -24.09 -23.69 4.34
N ASN A 103 -24.95 -24.18 5.24
CA ASN A 103 -24.86 -23.89 6.67
C ASN A 103 -23.61 -24.50 7.30
N ALA A 104 -23.26 -25.74 6.96
CA ALA A 104 -22.02 -26.37 7.45
C ALA A 104 -20.76 -25.58 7.02
N VAL A 105 -20.72 -25.11 5.77
CA VAL A 105 -19.62 -24.26 5.27
C VAL A 105 -19.61 -22.90 5.97
N LYS A 106 -20.78 -22.30 6.23
CA LYS A 106 -20.91 -21.03 6.97
C LYS A 106 -20.39 -21.17 8.40
N ASP A 107 -20.70 -22.29 9.06
CA ASP A 107 -20.22 -22.61 10.40
C ASP A 107 -18.70 -22.81 10.42
N GLU A 108 -18.16 -23.57 9.48
CA GLU A 108 -16.71 -23.75 9.34
C GLU A 108 -15.99 -22.41 9.09
N LEU A 109 -16.55 -21.56 8.24
CA LEU A 109 -16.01 -20.22 7.98
C LEU A 109 -16.03 -19.34 9.24
N SER A 110 -17.11 -19.41 10.02
CA SER A 110 -17.21 -18.65 11.28
C SER A 110 -16.18 -19.11 12.31
N LYS A 111 -15.98 -20.43 12.43
CA LYS A 111 -14.98 -21.03 13.30
C LYS A 111 -13.55 -20.67 12.87
N LEU A 112 -13.27 -20.70 11.57
CA LEU A 112 -11.98 -20.31 11.03
C LEU A 112 -11.70 -18.83 11.26
N ARG A 113 -12.70 -17.96 11.05
CA ARG A 113 -12.59 -16.52 11.36
C ARG A 113 -12.29 -16.27 12.83
N LEU A 114 -13.01 -16.95 13.74
CA LEU A 114 -12.76 -16.85 15.17
C LEU A 114 -11.33 -17.29 15.52
N THR A 115 -10.87 -18.42 14.97
CA THR A 115 -9.50 -18.91 15.18
C THR A 115 -8.46 -17.88 14.71
N CYS A 116 -8.67 -17.25 13.54
CA CYS A 116 -7.78 -16.19 13.05
C CYS A 116 -7.76 -14.97 13.96
N LEU A 117 -8.91 -14.53 14.47
CA LEU A 117 -9.01 -13.43 15.43
C LEU A 117 -8.26 -13.75 16.72
N GLN A 118 -8.42 -14.97 17.24
CA GLN A 118 -7.72 -15.46 18.43
C GLN A 118 -6.21 -15.50 18.23
N MET A 119 -5.71 -15.98 17.08
CA MET A 119 -4.28 -15.90 16.75
C MET A 119 -3.74 -14.46 16.69
N MET A 120 -4.59 -13.47 16.44
CA MET A 120 -4.24 -12.04 16.50
C MET A 120 -4.42 -11.41 17.89
N GLY A 121 -4.77 -12.22 18.91
CA GLY A 121 -5.01 -11.75 20.27
C GLY A 121 -6.37 -11.10 20.50
N GLN A 122 -7.35 -11.35 19.63
CA GLN A 122 -8.71 -10.81 19.71
C GLN A 122 -9.73 -11.91 20.06
N GLN A 123 -10.86 -11.56 20.67
CA GLN A 123 -11.94 -12.50 21.03
C GLN A 123 -11.43 -13.74 21.81
N LEU A 124 -10.60 -13.48 22.82
CA LEU A 124 -10.05 -14.50 23.72
C LEU A 124 -11.00 -14.86 24.86
N ASP A 125 -12.11 -14.12 25.00
CA ASP A 125 -13.14 -14.37 25.99
C ASP A 125 -13.74 -15.77 25.80
N GLY A 126 -13.86 -16.53 26.90
CA GLY A 126 -14.37 -17.89 26.88
C GLY A 126 -13.33 -18.99 26.63
N LEU A 127 -12.07 -18.64 26.30
CA LEU A 127 -10.97 -19.60 26.29
C LEU A 127 -10.55 -19.97 27.71
N SER A 128 -10.36 -21.26 27.96
CA SER A 128 -9.75 -21.74 29.19
C SER A 128 -8.25 -21.43 29.23
N PHE A 129 -7.68 -21.43 30.44
CA PHE A 129 -6.24 -21.21 30.61
C PHE A 129 -5.37 -22.19 29.79
N LYS A 130 -5.81 -23.45 29.66
CA LYS A 130 -5.09 -24.46 28.85
C LYS A 130 -5.13 -24.13 27.36
N GLU A 131 -6.26 -23.65 26.86
CA GLU A 131 -6.39 -23.24 25.46
C GLU A 131 -5.56 -21.98 25.16
N LEU A 132 -5.52 -21.04 26.11
CA LEU A 132 -4.69 -19.85 25.98
C LEU A 132 -3.19 -20.18 25.99
N GLN A 133 -2.76 -21.07 26.88
CA GLN A 133 -1.37 -21.57 26.90
C GLN A 133 -1.02 -22.31 25.59
N HIS A 134 -1.96 -23.06 25.04
CA HIS A 134 -1.77 -23.73 23.76
C HIS A 134 -1.61 -22.72 22.61
N LEU A 135 -2.46 -21.69 22.59
CA LEU A 135 -2.40 -20.61 21.60
C LEU A 135 -1.07 -19.84 21.68
N GLU A 136 -0.61 -19.51 22.88
CA GLU A 136 0.70 -18.88 23.11
C GLU A 136 1.84 -19.76 22.58
N HIS A 137 1.80 -21.05 22.87
CA HIS A 137 2.80 -22.00 22.37
C HIS A 137 2.79 -22.08 20.84
N GLN A 138 1.61 -22.18 20.22
CA GLN A 138 1.47 -22.20 18.76
C GLN A 138 2.06 -20.93 18.12
N LEU A 139 1.73 -19.75 18.65
CA LEU A 139 2.25 -18.48 18.15
C LEU A 139 3.77 -18.40 18.31
N SER A 140 4.29 -18.80 19.47
CA SER A 140 5.73 -18.81 19.75
C SER A 140 6.49 -19.74 18.80
N ALA A 141 5.98 -20.96 18.58
CA ALA A 141 6.56 -21.91 17.65
C ALA A 141 6.49 -21.41 16.19
N GLY A 142 5.37 -20.80 15.81
CA GLY A 142 5.19 -20.18 14.48
C GLY A 142 6.19 -19.05 14.23
N ILE A 143 6.36 -18.14 15.20
CA ILE A 143 7.33 -17.04 15.10
C ILE A 143 8.76 -17.57 14.97
N LEU A 144 9.13 -18.59 15.76
CA LEU A 144 10.44 -19.21 15.69
C LEU A 144 10.69 -19.83 14.31
N SER A 145 9.73 -20.59 13.79
CA SER A 145 9.81 -21.21 12.45
C SER A 145 9.96 -20.16 11.33
N VAL A 146 9.21 -19.06 11.39
CA VAL A 146 9.33 -17.95 10.43
C VAL A 146 10.70 -17.29 10.52
N LYS A 147 11.21 -17.07 11.73
CA LYS A 147 12.54 -16.49 11.97
C LYS A 147 13.63 -17.39 11.38
N ASP A 148 13.61 -18.69 11.68
CA ASP A 148 14.59 -19.65 11.20
C ASP A 148 14.59 -19.72 9.67
N LYS A 149 13.41 -19.73 9.06
CA LYS A 149 13.27 -19.74 7.60
C LYS A 149 13.79 -18.45 6.96
N LYS A 150 13.56 -17.30 7.58
CA LYS A 150 14.07 -16.00 7.12
C LYS A 150 15.60 -15.95 7.23
N GLU A 151 16.16 -16.46 8.34
CA GLU A 151 17.60 -16.54 8.55
C GLU A 151 18.26 -17.45 7.50
N GLN A 152 17.69 -18.63 7.25
CA GLN A 152 18.18 -19.54 6.22
C GLN A 152 18.19 -18.86 4.83
N MET A 153 17.11 -18.17 4.46
CA MET A 153 17.04 -17.45 3.19
C MET A 153 18.10 -16.34 3.07
N LEU A 154 18.34 -15.59 4.15
CA LEU A 154 19.37 -14.54 4.18
C LEU A 154 20.78 -15.14 4.06
N MET A 155 21.06 -16.25 4.72
CA MET A 155 22.34 -16.96 4.61
C MET A 155 22.58 -17.48 3.18
N ASP A 156 21.55 -18.02 2.54
CA ASP A 156 21.64 -18.47 1.15
C ASP A 156 21.90 -17.30 0.19
N GLN A 157 21.25 -16.15 0.41
CA GLN A 157 21.48 -14.94 -0.38
C GLN A 157 22.90 -14.40 -0.17
N LEU A 158 23.38 -14.38 1.07
CA LEU A 158 24.75 -13.95 1.40
C LEU A 158 25.79 -14.84 0.70
N LYS A 159 25.59 -16.16 0.73
CA LYS A 159 26.49 -17.13 0.07
C LYS A 159 26.52 -16.92 -1.45
N LYS A 160 25.36 -16.70 -2.08
CA LYS A 160 25.27 -16.41 -3.53
C LYS A 160 25.99 -15.11 -3.87
N SER A 161 25.75 -14.05 -3.09
CA SER A 161 26.39 -12.74 -3.29
C SER A 161 27.91 -12.85 -3.19
N LYS A 162 28.43 -13.56 -2.18
CA LYS A 162 29.88 -13.76 -1.99
C LYS A 162 30.52 -14.53 -3.14
N MET A 163 29.84 -15.53 -3.69
CA MET A 163 30.32 -16.26 -4.87
C MET A 163 30.36 -15.39 -6.13
N GLN A 164 29.35 -14.54 -6.30
CA GLN A 164 29.32 -13.59 -7.42
C GLN A 164 30.43 -12.54 -7.30
N GLU A 165 30.68 -12.02 -6.10
CA GLU A 165 31.80 -11.11 -5.82
C GLU A 165 33.15 -11.76 -6.15
N GLN A 166 33.37 -13.01 -5.72
CA GLN A 166 34.58 -13.77 -6.06
C GLN A 166 34.74 -13.97 -7.57
N LYS A 167 33.65 -14.27 -8.28
CA LYS A 167 33.69 -14.41 -9.75
C LYS A 167 34.05 -13.08 -10.42
N ALA A 168 33.40 -11.99 -10.02
CA ALA A 168 33.62 -10.68 -10.58
C ALA A 168 35.03 -10.15 -10.28
N THR A 169 35.59 -10.45 -9.10
CA THR A 169 36.96 -10.05 -8.74
C THR A 169 37.99 -10.78 -9.59
N LEU A 170 37.85 -12.09 -9.81
CA LEU A 170 38.73 -12.86 -10.71
C LEU A 170 38.65 -12.38 -12.17
N GLU A 171 37.44 -12.11 -12.66
CA GLU A 171 37.24 -11.57 -14.02
C GLU A 171 37.88 -10.19 -14.16
N ASN A 172 37.68 -9.29 -13.18
CA ASN A 172 38.30 -7.98 -13.16
C ASN A 172 39.83 -8.05 -13.10
N GLU A 173 40.41 -8.99 -12.35
CA GLU A 173 41.87 -9.19 -12.31
C GLU A 173 42.40 -9.63 -13.68
N SER A 174 41.70 -10.54 -14.36
CA SER A 174 42.05 -11.00 -15.71
C SER A 174 42.00 -9.85 -16.73
N LEU A 175 40.93 -9.06 -16.71
CA LEU A 175 40.78 -7.90 -17.59
C LEU A 175 41.87 -6.85 -17.34
N ARG A 176 42.25 -6.60 -16.08
CA ARG A 176 43.37 -5.69 -15.74
C ARG A 176 44.69 -6.17 -16.33
N LYS A 177 44.98 -7.48 -16.27
CA LYS A 177 46.19 -8.08 -16.89
C LYS A 177 46.17 -7.91 -18.42
N GLN A 178 45.04 -8.17 -19.07
CA GLN A 178 44.89 -7.97 -20.52
C GLN A 178 45.11 -6.50 -20.94
N ILE A 179 44.56 -5.55 -20.18
CA ILE A 179 44.79 -4.12 -20.42
C ILE A 179 46.28 -3.78 -20.28
N GLU A 180 46.98 -4.34 -19.30
CA GLU A 180 48.42 -4.13 -19.12
C GLU A 180 49.25 -4.70 -20.28
N GLU A 181 48.89 -5.88 -20.79
CA GLU A 181 49.52 -6.47 -21.99
C GLU A 181 49.28 -5.63 -23.25
N LEU A 182 48.06 -5.19 -23.50
CA LEU A 182 47.74 -4.30 -24.64
C LEU A 182 48.50 -2.97 -24.54
N LYS A 183 48.63 -2.39 -23.34
CA LYS A 183 49.46 -1.20 -23.10
C LYS A 183 50.95 -1.45 -23.35
N ARG A 184 51.47 -2.64 -23.02
CA ARG A 184 52.86 -3.03 -23.35
C ARG A 184 53.09 -3.21 -24.86
N GLY A 185 52.08 -3.70 -25.60
CA GLY A 185 52.11 -3.83 -27.06
C GLY A 185 51.98 -2.51 -27.82
N SER A 186 51.46 -1.45 -27.17
CA SER A 186 51.26 -0.11 -27.75
C SER A 186 52.26 0.92 -27.21
N ARG A 187 53.56 0.62 -27.23
CA ARG A 187 54.59 1.66 -27.02
C ARG A 187 54.86 2.41 -28.34
N PRO A 188 54.64 3.73 -28.41
CA PRO A 188 55.46 4.57 -29.27
C PRO A 188 56.89 4.54 -28.73
N LYS A 189 57.88 4.42 -29.60
CA LYS A 189 59.29 4.67 -29.24
C LYS A 189 59.40 6.15 -28.81
N SER A 190 59.42 6.41 -27.51
CA SER A 190 60.02 7.61 -26.96
C SER A 190 60.75 7.23 -25.69
N ALA A 191 62.06 7.43 -25.71
CA ALA A 191 62.93 7.35 -24.54
C ALA A 191 62.55 8.43 -23.51
N PHE A 192 63.11 8.27 -22.30
CA PHE A 192 63.30 9.29 -21.27
C PHE A 192 62.26 9.34 -20.13
N LEU A 193 62.40 8.43 -19.15
CA LEU A 193 63.11 8.67 -17.87
C LEU A 193 62.73 7.59 -16.86
N GLU A 194 63.73 6.84 -16.43
CA GLU A 194 63.73 6.12 -15.17
C GLU A 194 63.63 7.11 -14.01
N LEU A 195 62.73 6.87 -13.08
CA LEU A 195 62.91 7.28 -11.69
C LEU A 195 62.59 6.06 -10.80
N SER A 196 63.62 5.59 -10.13
CA SER A 196 63.66 4.48 -9.17
C SER A 196 62.83 4.73 -7.91
N PRO A 197 62.30 3.69 -7.24
CA PRO A 197 61.72 3.83 -5.91
C PRO A 197 62.83 3.85 -4.85
N LEU A 198 63.01 4.99 -4.18
CA LEU A 198 63.84 5.08 -2.97
C LEU A 198 62.99 4.77 -1.74
N ASP A 199 63.36 3.68 -1.06
CA ASP A 199 63.06 3.42 0.34
C ASP A 199 63.29 4.67 1.21
N ARG A 200 62.29 5.05 2.01
CA ARG A 200 62.55 5.89 3.20
C ARG A 200 61.66 5.48 4.36
N ARG A 201 62.25 4.65 5.22
CA ARG A 201 61.75 4.33 6.56
C ARG A 201 62.08 5.46 7.54
N PHE A 202 61.07 5.76 8.38
CA PHE A 202 61.06 6.39 9.71
C PHE A 202 61.56 7.84 9.90
N ALA A 203 60.64 8.73 10.30
CA ALA A 203 60.75 9.47 11.56
C ALA A 203 59.40 10.10 11.98
N VAL A 204 59.08 9.91 13.26
CA VAL A 204 57.94 10.43 14.02
C VAL A 204 58.28 11.82 14.56
N ALA A 205 57.36 12.79 14.42
CA ALA A 205 57.11 13.91 15.36
C ALA A 205 56.03 14.83 14.74
N SER A 206 54.79 14.83 15.22
CA SER A 206 54.29 15.74 16.28
C SER A 206 54.47 17.24 15.96
N SER A 207 53.42 17.90 15.45
CA SER A 207 52.61 18.87 16.23
C SER A 207 51.68 19.68 15.31
N LYS A 208 50.62 20.20 15.94
CA LYS A 208 49.31 20.64 15.44
C LYS A 208 49.28 21.90 14.54
N PRO A 209 48.14 22.17 13.86
CA PRO A 209 48.00 23.22 12.85
C PRO A 209 47.37 24.51 13.41
N ASP A 210 47.58 25.64 12.74
CA ASP A 210 46.69 26.80 12.89
C ASP A 210 46.55 27.66 11.62
N SER A 211 45.29 28.06 11.40
CA SER A 211 44.74 29.22 10.69
C SER A 211 44.90 29.46 9.18
N ASN A 212 43.82 29.09 8.47
CA ASN A 212 42.84 30.02 7.85
C ASN A 212 43.29 30.92 6.67
N ARG A 213 42.96 30.51 5.43
CA ARG A 213 42.53 31.39 4.32
C ARG A 213 41.79 30.60 3.23
N LYS A 214 40.58 31.08 2.88
CA LYS A 214 39.66 30.71 1.78
C LYS A 214 39.81 31.74 0.62
N PRO A 215 39.13 31.65 -0.56
CA PRO A 215 38.35 30.57 -1.21
C PRO A 215 38.57 30.43 -2.76
N GLN A 216 37.75 29.58 -3.40
CA GLN A 216 37.36 29.49 -4.84
C GLN A 216 38.33 28.78 -5.80
N GLU A 217 37.92 27.96 -6.77
CA GLU A 217 36.68 27.28 -7.20
C GLU A 217 37.11 26.28 -8.32
N GLU A 218 36.21 25.39 -8.77
CA GLU A 218 36.35 24.42 -9.88
C GLU A 218 37.13 23.12 -9.50
N GLU A 219 36.71 21.89 -9.80
CA GLU A 219 35.65 21.34 -10.64
C GLU A 219 35.44 19.85 -10.25
N ASP A 220 34.27 19.32 -10.57
CA ASP A 220 33.93 17.90 -10.78
C ASP A 220 34.29 16.83 -9.74
N LEU A 221 33.27 16.07 -9.29
CA LEU A 221 33.22 14.61 -9.43
C LEU A 221 31.87 14.06 -8.92
N SER A 222 31.25 13.26 -9.78
CA SER A 222 29.98 12.56 -9.61
C SER A 222 30.00 11.54 -8.45
N ASP A 223 29.09 11.70 -7.49
CA ASP A 223 28.82 10.70 -6.46
C ASP A 223 27.53 9.92 -6.76
N THR A 224 27.66 8.69 -7.27
CA THR A 224 26.59 7.69 -7.27
C THR A 224 26.50 7.04 -5.89
N SER A 225 25.85 7.73 -4.95
CA SER A 225 25.49 7.18 -3.64
C SER A 225 24.14 6.46 -3.71
N LEU A 226 24.15 5.13 -3.59
CA LEU A 226 22.96 4.30 -3.45
C LEU A 226 22.58 4.21 -1.96
N HIS A 227 21.49 4.89 -1.57
CA HIS A 227 20.89 4.74 -0.24
C HIS A 227 20.02 3.47 -0.17
N LEU A 228 20.48 2.46 0.58
CA LEU A 228 19.67 1.33 1.05
C LEU A 228 19.01 1.75 2.37
N GLY A 229 17.67 1.72 2.39
CA GLY A 229 16.84 2.47 3.33
C GLY A 229 16.89 2.08 4.81
N LEU A 230 16.34 2.99 5.63
CA LEU A 230 15.12 2.85 6.45
C LEU A 230 14.85 4.23 7.07
N SER A 231 13.93 5.02 6.51
CA SER A 231 13.42 6.21 7.20
C SER A 231 12.54 5.75 8.35
N SER A 232 13.05 5.84 9.57
CA SER A 232 12.27 5.79 10.79
C SER A 232 12.00 7.23 11.23
N ASP A 233 10.82 7.74 10.86
CA ASP A 233 10.26 8.94 11.46
C ASP A 233 9.72 8.61 12.85
N VAL A 234 10.44 8.98 13.91
CA VAL A 234 9.81 9.36 15.19
C VAL A 234 10.67 10.44 15.86
N CYS A 235 10.34 11.71 15.64
CA CYS A 235 10.68 12.76 16.59
C CYS A 235 9.39 13.47 17.01
N HIS A 236 8.99 13.21 18.26
CA HIS A 236 7.87 13.83 18.92
C HIS A 236 8.07 15.34 19.01
N LYS A 237 7.21 16.13 18.35
CA LYS A 237 7.05 17.55 18.64
C LYS A 237 5.65 17.78 19.21
N ARG A 238 5.56 17.69 20.54
CA ARG A 238 4.43 18.23 21.31
C ARG A 238 4.41 19.75 21.08
N LYS A 239 3.30 20.29 20.59
CA LYS A 239 3.03 21.73 20.67
C LYS A 239 2.55 22.02 22.09
N ALA A 240 3.22 22.96 22.72
CA ALA A 240 2.92 23.47 24.06
C ALA A 240 1.71 24.42 24.02
N ASP A 241 0.85 24.29 25.03
CA ASP A 241 -0.15 25.28 25.41
C ASP A 241 0.52 26.59 25.80
N LYS A 242 -0.02 27.71 25.32
CA LYS A 242 0.36 29.04 25.78
C LYS A 242 -0.69 29.52 26.78
N ILE A 243 -0.38 29.36 28.06
CA ILE A 243 -1.01 30.05 29.17
C ILE A 243 -0.14 31.27 29.50
N GLU A 244 -0.75 32.46 29.49
CA GLU A 244 -0.46 33.62 30.35
C GLU A 244 -1.71 34.51 30.24
N SER A 245 -2.62 34.54 31.22
CA SER A 245 -2.63 35.43 32.42
C SER A 245 -2.08 36.82 32.11
N VAL A 246 -2.84 37.91 32.25
CA VAL A 246 -3.11 38.53 33.56
C VAL A 246 -4.21 39.62 33.45
N SER A 247 -5.26 39.42 34.25
CA SER A 247 -5.93 40.34 35.19
C SER A 247 -6.69 41.62 34.78
N ASN A 248 -7.91 41.69 35.38
CA ASN A 248 -8.56 42.84 36.04
C ASN A 248 -9.20 43.91 35.13
N ASP A 249 -10.35 44.52 35.41
CA ASP A 249 -11.29 44.53 36.55
C ASP A 249 -12.55 45.32 36.08
N SER A 250 -13.60 45.29 36.92
CA SER A 250 -14.74 46.22 37.01
C SER A 250 -16.00 45.95 36.17
N GLY A 251 -17.13 45.82 36.88
CA GLY A 251 -18.45 46.12 36.32
C GLY A 251 -19.63 45.30 36.86
N SER A 252 -19.91 45.42 38.17
CA SER A 252 -21.15 44.94 38.78
C SER A 252 -22.37 45.77 38.34
N GLN A 253 -23.54 45.12 38.36
CA GLN A 253 -24.90 45.63 38.65
C GLN A 253 -25.98 45.64 37.54
N VAL A 254 -27.04 44.86 37.86
CA VAL A 254 -28.51 45.09 37.73
C VAL A 254 -29.11 45.21 36.31
N ALA A 255 -30.34 44.81 35.99
CA ALA A 255 -31.54 44.64 36.80
C ALA A 255 -32.52 43.64 36.16
N SER A 256 -33.37 43.05 37.00
CA SER A 256 -34.66 42.46 36.65
C SER A 256 -35.64 43.52 36.14
N GLY A 257 -36.50 43.10 35.21
CA GLY A 257 -37.64 43.85 34.69
C GLY A 257 -38.35 43.02 33.63
#